data_AF-A0A178LWZ5-F1
#
_entry.id   AF-A0A178LWZ5-F1
#
_cell.length_a   1.000
_cell.length_b   1.000
_cell.length_c   1.000
_cell.angle_alpha   90.00
_cell.angle_beta   90.00
_cell.angle_gamma   90.00
#
_symmetry.space_group_name_H-M   'P 1'
#
loop_
_entity.id
_entity.type
_entity.pdbx_description
1 polymer ?
#
loop_
_entity_poly.entity_id
_entity_poly.type
_entity_poly.pdbx_seq_one_letter_code
_entity_poly.pdbx_strand_id
1 'polypeptide(L)'
;MPDRLILQKLLNSALATAIVDTGDDQVGGYVTDAMAVVNLRTPQQLLSAYGVEGAPQFVDVVRFEQPRLASLEPPDNAPRPWPTFPNGFLRGDSLARIWSMSRTRYPYGSEYWRIRADGEQKVLSRYEGVARGWLNAKQWRPPSPMVGTLARWRGKEYFADIVSETVHLTAITADGPTGFQPVRANVWSASIPLAETEIFERIYTAELDGVPVRILRTSGRTAEILLLTDDPDHAQRIGAGLIEPGVYEIVVDTGRLSNVRGIENQWAP
;
A
#
# COMPACT_ATOMS: atom_id res chain seq x y z
N MET A 1 -8.87 -21.60 -10.75
CA MET A 1 -8.37 -20.62 -9.77
C MET A 1 -9.44 -19.55 -9.68
N PRO A 2 -9.92 -19.15 -8.49
CA PRO A 2 -10.79 -17.97 -8.44
C PRO A 2 -10.04 -16.81 -9.10
N ASP A 3 -10.75 -16.04 -9.93
CA ASP A 3 -10.16 -14.88 -10.61
C ASP A 3 -9.51 -13.98 -9.57
N ARG A 4 -8.22 -13.71 -9.74
CA ARG A 4 -7.48 -12.78 -8.88
C ARG A 4 -8.05 -11.39 -9.11
N LEU A 5 -8.64 -10.81 -8.07
CA LEU A 5 -9.15 -9.44 -8.14
C LEU A 5 -7.98 -8.48 -8.39
N ILE A 6 -8.03 -7.76 -9.51
CA ILE A 6 -7.08 -6.69 -9.80
C ILE A 6 -7.68 -5.38 -9.29
N LEU A 7 -7.04 -4.79 -8.31
CA LEU A 7 -7.42 -3.50 -7.74
C LEU A 7 -6.77 -2.36 -8.53
N GLN A 8 -7.45 -1.21 -8.58
CA GLN A 8 -6.92 0.05 -9.06
C GLN A 8 -6.97 1.09 -7.93
N LYS A 9 -5.82 1.71 -7.68
CA LYS A 9 -5.65 2.86 -6.79
C LYS A 9 -5.44 4.12 -7.61
N LEU A 10 -6.29 5.13 -7.45
CA LEU A 10 -6.02 6.47 -7.96
C LEU A 10 -4.94 7.14 -7.10
N LEU A 11 -3.90 7.68 -7.73
CA LEU A 11 -2.84 8.40 -7.03
C LEU A 11 -3.11 9.90 -7.06
N ASN A 12 -2.88 10.56 -5.93
CA ASN A 12 -2.63 11.99 -5.93
C ASN A 12 -1.16 12.28 -6.27
N SER A 13 -0.83 13.56 -6.45
CA SER A 13 0.53 13.98 -6.80
C SER A 13 1.57 13.57 -5.76
N ALA A 14 1.25 13.63 -4.47
CA ALA A 14 2.18 13.29 -3.41
C ALA A 14 2.57 11.81 -3.44
N LEU A 15 1.60 10.90 -3.58
CA LEU A 15 1.84 9.46 -3.68
C LEU A 15 2.60 9.10 -4.97
N ALA A 16 2.21 9.69 -6.10
CA ALA A 16 2.91 9.53 -7.37
C ALA A 16 4.39 9.95 -7.27
N THR A 17 4.65 11.11 -6.66
CA THR A 17 6.01 11.59 -6.40
C THR A 17 6.76 10.68 -5.43
N ALA A 18 6.13 10.20 -4.36
CA ALA A 18 6.77 9.31 -3.39
C ALA A 18 7.24 7.98 -4.03
N ILE A 19 6.43 7.39 -4.91
CA ILE A 19 6.79 6.19 -5.67
C ILE A 19 8.00 6.48 -6.59
N VAL A 20 7.95 7.55 -7.38
CA VAL A 20 9.00 7.86 -8.37
C VAL A 20 10.31 8.32 -7.72
N ASP A 21 10.23 9.18 -6.71
CA ASP A 21 11.41 9.83 -6.14
C ASP A 21 12.06 9.01 -5.02
N THR A 22 11.26 8.37 -4.18
CA THR A 22 11.76 7.65 -3.00
C THR A 22 11.58 6.14 -3.09
N GLY A 23 10.86 5.64 -4.10
CA GLY A 23 10.58 4.22 -4.24
C GLY A 23 9.59 3.72 -3.17
N ASP A 24 8.63 4.55 -2.77
CA ASP A 24 7.67 4.19 -1.73
C ASP A 24 6.88 2.93 -2.11
N ASP A 25 6.82 1.98 -1.19
CA ASP A 25 6.35 0.61 -1.44
C ASP A 25 4.99 0.32 -0.82
N GLN A 26 4.34 1.30 -0.19
CA GLN A 26 3.10 1.08 0.56
C GLN A 26 1.85 1.53 -0.18
N VAL A 27 0.75 0.84 0.08
CA VAL A 27 -0.57 1.11 -0.50
C VAL A 27 -1.67 0.89 0.52
N GLY A 28 -2.74 1.68 0.46
CA GLY A 28 -3.92 1.56 1.30
C GLY A 28 -5.00 2.53 0.83
N GLY A 29 -6.01 2.77 1.69
CA GLY A 29 -7.08 3.72 1.42
C GLY A 29 -8.01 3.24 0.30
N TYR A 30 -8.63 4.18 -0.42
CA TYR A 30 -9.64 3.82 -1.40
C TYR A 30 -9.09 3.10 -2.64
N VAL A 31 -9.66 1.94 -2.96
CA VAL A 31 -9.34 1.12 -4.14
C VAL A 31 -10.64 0.63 -4.80
N THR A 32 -10.60 0.37 -6.11
CA THR A 32 -11.72 -0.16 -6.90
C THR A 32 -11.28 -1.37 -7.70
N ASP A 33 -12.21 -2.17 -8.22
CA ASP A 33 -11.90 -3.19 -9.22
C ASP A 33 -11.46 -2.50 -10.52
N ALA A 34 -10.27 -2.85 -11.02
CA ALA A 34 -9.70 -2.31 -12.24
C ALA A 34 -10.54 -2.65 -13.48
N MET A 35 -11.19 -3.83 -13.49
CA MET A 35 -12.06 -4.25 -14.60
C MET A 35 -13.34 -3.39 -14.66
N ALA A 36 -13.92 -3.09 -13.50
CA ALA A 36 -15.14 -2.29 -13.42
C ALA A 36 -14.96 -0.83 -13.89
N VAL A 37 -13.73 -0.31 -13.84
CA VAL A 37 -13.40 1.07 -14.24
C VAL A 37 -12.66 1.17 -15.57
N VAL A 38 -12.55 0.08 -16.33
CA VAL A 38 -11.81 0.05 -17.61
C VAL A 38 -12.33 1.08 -18.63
N ASN A 39 -13.62 1.42 -18.55
CA ASN A 39 -14.28 2.40 -19.42
C ASN A 39 -14.05 3.87 -18.99
N LEU A 40 -13.50 4.12 -17.81
CA LEU A 40 -13.09 5.45 -17.36
C LEU A 40 -11.72 5.78 -17.95
N ARG A 41 -11.69 6.11 -19.24
CA ARG A 41 -10.46 6.18 -20.04
C ARG A 41 -9.76 7.52 -19.96
N THR A 42 -10.39 8.57 -19.47
CA THR A 42 -9.80 9.91 -19.37
C THR A 42 -9.63 10.38 -17.92
N PRO A 43 -8.70 11.31 -17.65
CA PRO A 43 -8.56 11.99 -16.36
C PRO A 43 -9.87 12.52 -15.80
N GLN A 44 -10.64 13.23 -16.63
CA GLN A 44 -11.91 13.81 -16.21
C GLN A 44 -12.92 12.74 -15.78
N GLN A 45 -13.05 11.65 -16.55
CA GLN A 45 -13.95 10.54 -16.23
C GLN A 45 -13.57 9.87 -14.92
N LEU A 46 -12.28 9.60 -14.73
CA LEU A 46 -11.79 8.95 -13.51
C LEU A 46 -11.96 9.86 -12.29
N LEU A 47 -11.51 11.12 -12.35
CA LEU A 47 -11.65 12.06 -11.22
C LEU A 47 -13.12 12.30 -10.85
N SER A 48 -14.00 12.47 -11.83
CA SER A 48 -15.44 12.64 -11.58
C SER A 48 -16.05 11.44 -10.86
N ALA A 49 -15.63 10.21 -11.20
CA ALA A 49 -16.07 9.00 -10.52
C ALA A 49 -15.62 8.95 -9.04
N TYR A 50 -14.47 9.56 -8.73
CA TYR A 50 -13.98 9.75 -7.36
C TYR A 50 -14.54 11.02 -6.69
N GLY A 51 -15.41 11.78 -7.36
CA GLY A 51 -15.96 13.04 -6.85
C GLY A 51 -14.94 14.18 -6.76
N VAL A 52 -13.82 14.07 -7.49
CA VAL A 52 -12.79 15.10 -7.57
C VAL A 52 -13.03 15.95 -8.81
N GLU A 53 -13.09 17.27 -8.62
CA GLU A 53 -13.22 18.21 -9.73
C GLU A 53 -11.86 18.45 -10.39
N GLY A 54 -11.85 18.48 -11.72
CA GLY A 54 -10.65 18.79 -12.51
C GLY A 54 -10.56 18.00 -13.81
N ALA A 55 -9.73 18.51 -14.72
CA ALA A 55 -9.40 17.86 -15.98
C ALA A 55 -7.91 18.06 -16.31
N PRO A 56 -6.99 17.48 -15.51
CA PRO A 56 -5.57 17.57 -15.77
C PRO A 56 -5.22 16.83 -17.07
N GLN A 57 -4.03 17.11 -17.63
CA GLN A 57 -3.54 16.42 -18.82
C GLN A 57 -3.37 14.91 -18.63
N PHE A 58 -3.14 14.47 -17.38
CA PHE A 58 -3.06 13.07 -17.02
C PHE A 58 -3.48 12.85 -15.56
N VAL A 59 -3.80 11.59 -15.25
CA VAL A 59 -3.88 11.04 -13.89
C VAL A 59 -3.03 9.79 -13.81
N ASP A 60 -2.53 9.50 -12.62
CA ASP A 60 -1.73 8.32 -12.36
C ASP A 60 -2.51 7.33 -11.49
N VAL A 61 -2.39 6.05 -11.79
CA VAL A 61 -3.03 4.97 -11.04
C VAL A 61 -2.03 3.83 -10.83
N VAL A 62 -2.22 3.03 -9.79
CA VAL A 62 -1.55 1.74 -9.66
C VAL A 62 -2.58 0.63 -9.80
N ARG A 63 -2.26 -0.38 -10.63
CA ARG A 63 -3.03 -1.62 -10.75
C ARG A 63 -2.25 -2.77 -10.14
N PHE A 64 -2.91 -3.56 -9.31
CA PHE A 64 -2.24 -4.61 -8.55
C PHE A 64 -3.20 -5.72 -8.15
N GLU A 65 -2.71 -6.94 -8.04
CA GLU A 65 -3.47 -8.06 -7.46
C GLU A 65 -3.84 -7.74 -6.00
N GLN A 66 -5.04 -8.11 -5.55
CA GLN A 66 -5.42 -7.94 -4.15
C GLN A 66 -4.38 -8.61 -3.21
N PRO A 67 -3.74 -7.85 -2.30
CA PRO A 67 -2.79 -8.43 -1.35
C PRO A 67 -3.50 -9.42 -0.41
N ARG A 68 -2.93 -10.62 -0.21
CA ARG A 68 -3.60 -11.73 0.50
C ARG A 68 -3.92 -11.45 1.97
N LEU A 69 -3.20 -10.53 2.60
CA LEU A 69 -3.33 -10.18 4.01
C LEU A 69 -3.92 -8.78 4.25
N ALA A 70 -4.25 -8.05 3.19
CA ALA A 70 -4.94 -6.77 3.33
C ALA A 70 -6.46 -6.98 3.45
N SER A 71 -7.08 -6.33 4.43
CA SER A 71 -8.54 -6.23 4.50
C SER A 71 -9.07 -5.24 3.46
N LEU A 72 -10.25 -5.58 2.92
CA LEU A 72 -11.10 -4.70 2.11
C LEU A 72 -12.42 -4.50 2.83
N GLU A 73 -12.70 -3.26 3.22
CA GLU A 73 -13.91 -2.90 3.96
C GLU A 73 -14.74 -1.92 3.12
N PRO A 74 -16.07 -1.92 3.26
CA PRO A 74 -16.89 -0.81 2.75
C PRO A 74 -16.37 0.53 3.32
N PRO A 75 -16.33 1.60 2.51
CA PRO A 75 -16.04 2.95 3.03
C PRO A 75 -16.99 3.34 4.16
N ASP A 76 -16.50 4.14 5.10
CA ASP A 76 -17.36 4.76 6.12
C ASP A 76 -18.37 5.72 5.46
N ASN A 77 -19.57 5.78 6.04
CA ASN A 77 -20.69 6.60 5.61
C ASN A 77 -20.83 7.88 6.45
N ALA A 78 -19.97 8.08 7.45
CA ALA A 78 -19.95 9.28 8.24
C ALA A 78 -19.70 10.53 7.36
N PRO A 79 -20.32 11.69 7.67
CA PRO A 79 -20.03 12.93 6.95
C PRO A 79 -18.55 13.31 7.06
N ARG A 80 -17.94 13.67 5.92
CA ARG A 80 -16.53 14.09 5.81
C ARG A 80 -16.38 15.30 4.89
N PRO A 81 -15.30 16.09 5.03
CA PRO A 81 -15.05 17.24 4.17
C PRO A 81 -14.49 16.88 2.77
N TRP A 82 -14.24 15.59 2.50
CA TRP A 82 -13.86 15.06 1.19
C TRP A 82 -14.97 14.19 0.58
N PRO A 83 -14.90 13.87 -0.72
CA PRO A 83 -15.81 12.92 -1.34
C PRO A 83 -15.82 11.56 -0.62
N THR A 84 -16.98 11.17 -0.09
CA THR A 84 -17.24 9.84 0.45
C THR A 84 -18.04 8.98 -0.52
N PHE A 85 -18.16 7.69 -0.20
CA PHE A 85 -18.79 6.66 -1.03
C PHE A 85 -19.82 5.86 -0.21
N PRO A 86 -20.91 6.49 0.27
CA PRO A 86 -21.80 5.89 1.26
C PRO A 86 -22.53 4.62 0.77
N ASN A 87 -22.62 4.46 -0.55
CA ASN A 87 -23.23 3.30 -1.18
C ASN A 87 -22.22 2.19 -1.50
N GLY A 88 -20.91 2.40 -1.23
CA GLY A 88 -19.85 1.47 -1.58
C GLY A 88 -19.51 1.42 -3.08
N PHE A 89 -19.93 2.43 -3.85
CA PHE A 89 -19.66 2.54 -5.28
C PHE A 89 -19.07 3.89 -5.65
N LEU A 90 -18.26 3.93 -6.70
CA LEU A 90 -17.85 5.15 -7.37
C LEU A 90 -19.07 5.92 -7.90
N ARG A 91 -18.91 7.24 -8.03
CA ARG A 91 -19.95 8.16 -8.50
C ARG A 91 -20.13 8.05 -10.01
N GLY A 92 -21.26 8.58 -10.49
CA GLY A 92 -21.63 8.56 -11.91
C GLY A 92 -22.01 7.16 -12.38
N ASP A 93 -21.82 6.90 -13.68
CA ASP A 93 -22.32 5.68 -14.34
C ASP A 93 -21.42 4.44 -14.11
N SER A 94 -20.27 4.61 -13.45
CA SER A 94 -19.28 3.53 -13.35
C SER A 94 -19.75 2.33 -12.52
N LEU A 95 -20.73 2.51 -11.59
CA LEU A 95 -21.22 1.50 -10.63
C LEU A 95 -20.12 0.57 -10.06
N ALA A 96 -18.88 1.04 -10.03
CA ALA A 96 -17.72 0.24 -9.69
C ALA A 96 -17.58 0.23 -8.19
N ARG A 97 -17.43 -0.96 -7.61
CA ARG A 97 -17.32 -1.11 -6.16
C ARG A 97 -16.01 -0.48 -5.68
N ILE A 98 -16.10 0.29 -4.61
CA ILE A 98 -14.97 0.92 -3.94
C ILE A 98 -14.87 0.37 -2.52
N TRP A 99 -13.63 0.16 -2.07
CA TRP A 99 -13.30 -0.33 -0.75
C TRP A 99 -12.30 0.60 -0.08
N SER A 100 -12.35 0.67 1.25
CA SER A 100 -11.20 1.08 2.05
C SER A 100 -10.31 -0.13 2.26
N MET A 101 -9.07 -0.07 1.76
CA MET A 101 -8.08 -1.12 1.94
C MET A 101 -7.12 -0.77 3.08
N SER A 102 -6.89 -1.73 3.98
CA SER A 102 -5.85 -1.59 5.00
C SER A 102 -4.47 -1.35 4.38
N ARG A 103 -3.62 -0.61 5.10
CA ARG A 103 -2.24 -0.33 4.66
C ARG A 103 -1.43 -1.63 4.55
N THR A 104 -0.79 -1.86 3.42
CA THR A 104 0.16 -2.95 3.21
C THR A 104 1.21 -2.53 2.18
N ARG A 105 2.08 -3.45 1.77
CA ARG A 105 3.04 -3.24 0.67
C ARG A 105 2.39 -3.58 -0.67
N TYR A 106 2.75 -2.86 -1.73
CA TYR A 106 2.41 -3.26 -3.09
C TYR A 106 2.88 -4.70 -3.36
N PRO A 107 2.03 -5.57 -3.92
CA PRO A 107 2.43 -6.91 -4.27
C PRO A 107 3.32 -6.90 -5.51
N TYR A 108 4.15 -7.94 -5.66
CA TYR A 108 4.96 -8.14 -6.86
C TYR A 108 4.11 -8.07 -8.13
N GLY A 109 4.64 -7.39 -9.15
CA GLY A 109 3.97 -7.21 -10.43
C GLY A 109 2.96 -6.05 -10.45
N SER A 110 2.82 -5.28 -9.37
CA SER A 110 2.04 -4.04 -9.39
C SER A 110 2.54 -3.10 -10.49
N GLU A 111 1.62 -2.46 -11.21
CA GLU A 111 1.94 -1.61 -12.35
C GLU A 111 1.52 -0.17 -12.09
N TYR A 112 2.44 0.77 -12.23
CA TYR A 112 2.15 2.21 -12.25
C TYR A 112 1.75 2.60 -13.67
N TRP A 113 0.56 3.16 -13.83
CA TRP A 113 0.00 3.61 -15.08
C TRP A 113 -0.22 5.12 -15.08
N ARG A 114 0.03 5.75 -16.24
CA ARG A 114 -0.41 7.10 -16.56
C ARG A 114 -1.51 7.06 -17.60
N ILE A 115 -2.63 7.73 -17.30
CA ILE A 115 -3.79 7.86 -18.19
C ILE A 115 -3.85 9.32 -18.68
N ARG A 116 -3.81 9.54 -19.99
CA ARG A 116 -3.80 10.87 -20.61
C ARG A 116 -5.19 11.31 -21.08
N ALA A 117 -5.33 12.60 -21.34
CA ALA A 117 -6.59 13.23 -21.81
C ALA A 117 -7.17 12.62 -23.09
N ASP A 118 -6.34 12.08 -23.98
CA ASP A 118 -6.74 11.39 -25.21
C ASP A 118 -7.15 9.92 -25.01
N GLY A 119 -7.05 9.41 -23.78
CA GLY A 119 -7.34 8.03 -23.44
C GLY A 119 -6.16 7.07 -23.56
N GLU A 120 -4.97 7.55 -23.93
CA GLU A 120 -3.75 6.74 -23.90
C GLU A 120 -3.45 6.31 -22.45
N GLN A 121 -3.14 5.02 -22.26
CA GLN A 121 -2.70 4.48 -20.99
C GLN A 121 -1.31 3.85 -21.16
N LYS A 122 -0.36 4.30 -20.35
CA LYS A 122 1.03 3.84 -20.43
C LYS A 122 1.52 3.38 -19.07
N VAL A 123 2.09 2.17 -19.02
CA VAL A 123 2.85 1.70 -17.86
C VAL A 123 4.15 2.49 -17.76
N LEU A 124 4.38 3.16 -16.63
CA LEU A 124 5.61 3.91 -16.36
C LEU A 124 6.60 3.11 -15.50
N SER A 125 6.09 2.23 -14.64
CA SER A 125 6.89 1.45 -13.71
C SER A 125 6.17 0.14 -13.34
N ARG A 126 6.95 -0.83 -12.85
CA ARG A 126 6.47 -2.06 -12.24
C ARG A 126 7.18 -2.29 -10.91
N TYR A 127 6.46 -2.83 -9.94
CA TYR A 127 7.01 -3.20 -8.64
C TYR A 127 7.59 -4.61 -8.70
N GLU A 128 8.91 -4.74 -8.62
CA GLU A 128 9.66 -6.00 -8.79
C GLU A 128 9.95 -6.70 -7.45
N GLY A 129 9.06 -6.51 -6.48
CA GLY A 129 9.16 -7.07 -5.14
C GLY A 129 10.12 -6.31 -4.24
N VAL A 130 10.14 -6.72 -2.97
CA VAL A 130 10.85 -6.04 -1.88
C VAL A 130 12.34 -5.84 -2.15
N ALA A 131 13.01 -6.86 -2.69
CA ALA A 131 14.43 -6.79 -2.98
C ALA A 131 14.79 -5.75 -4.05
N ARG A 132 13.84 -5.40 -4.94
CA ARG A 132 14.11 -4.56 -6.11
C ARG A 132 13.42 -3.20 -6.08
N GLY A 133 12.20 -3.15 -5.54
CA GLY A 133 11.34 -1.98 -5.53
C GLY A 133 10.72 -1.67 -6.90
N TRP A 134 10.30 -0.42 -7.07
CA TRP A 134 9.78 0.09 -8.34
C TRP A 134 10.88 0.27 -9.39
N LEU A 135 10.64 -0.24 -10.60
CA LEU A 135 11.50 0.03 -11.75
C LEU A 135 11.50 1.54 -12.08
N ASN A 136 12.65 2.09 -12.44
CA ASN A 136 12.82 3.52 -12.77
C ASN A 136 12.56 4.51 -11.62
N ALA A 137 12.28 4.04 -10.39
CA ALA A 137 12.32 4.93 -9.23
C ALA A 137 13.77 5.43 -9.02
N LYS A 138 13.92 6.69 -8.63
CA LYS A 138 15.23 7.31 -8.38
C LYS A 138 15.97 6.65 -7.23
N GLN A 139 15.22 6.08 -6.30
CA GLN A 139 15.73 5.42 -5.11
C GLN A 139 15.00 4.12 -4.86
N TRP A 140 15.66 3.23 -4.14
CA TRP A 140 15.01 2.10 -3.50
C TRP A 140 14.85 2.39 -2.02
N ARG A 141 13.62 2.23 -1.53
CA ARG A 141 13.31 2.34 -0.12
C ARG A 141 13.50 0.98 0.55
N PRO A 142 14.37 0.86 1.56
CA PRO A 142 14.39 -0.34 2.38
C PRO A 142 13.00 -0.57 3.01
N PRO A 143 12.46 -1.80 2.94
CA PRO A 143 11.16 -2.14 3.50
C PRO A 143 11.13 -1.95 5.03
N SER A 144 9.95 -1.60 5.55
CA SER A 144 9.66 -1.69 6.98
C SER A 144 9.14 -3.10 7.31
N PRO A 145 9.58 -3.74 8.41
CA PRO A 145 8.99 -5.00 8.88
C PRO A 145 7.61 -4.81 9.53
N MET A 146 7.13 -3.57 9.63
CA MET A 146 5.83 -3.20 10.21
C MET A 146 4.70 -3.09 9.17
N VAL A 147 5.03 -3.19 7.89
CA VAL A 147 4.08 -3.09 6.77
C VAL A 147 4.42 -4.12 5.69
N GLY A 148 3.42 -4.88 5.27
CA GLY A 148 3.55 -5.86 4.19
C GLY A 148 3.92 -7.27 4.63
N THR A 149 3.94 -8.15 3.65
CA THR A 149 4.10 -9.59 3.85
C THR A 149 5.50 -9.97 4.31
N LEU A 150 5.54 -10.85 5.31
CA LEU A 150 6.70 -11.53 5.83
C LEU A 150 6.50 -13.04 5.66
N ALA A 151 7.61 -13.77 5.66
CA ALA A 151 7.58 -15.22 5.67
C ALA A 151 8.60 -15.80 6.64
N ARG A 152 8.23 -16.90 7.30
CA ARG A 152 9.16 -17.73 8.06
C ARG A 152 9.58 -18.90 7.19
N TRP A 153 10.89 -19.07 7.04
CA TRP A 153 11.49 -20.21 6.34
C TRP A 153 12.70 -20.70 7.12
N ARG A 154 12.74 -22.00 7.44
CA ARG A 154 13.79 -22.64 8.25
C ARG A 154 14.04 -21.90 9.58
N GLY A 155 12.96 -21.48 10.25
CA GLY A 155 13.01 -20.80 11.54
C GLY A 155 13.50 -19.35 11.53
N LYS A 156 13.69 -18.74 10.35
CA LYS A 156 14.09 -17.33 10.20
C LYS A 156 13.02 -16.54 9.44
N GLU A 157 12.93 -15.26 9.77
CA GLU A 157 11.98 -14.33 9.13
C GLU A 157 12.64 -13.55 8.01
N TYR A 158 11.89 -13.37 6.93
CA TYR A 158 12.29 -12.62 5.75
C TYR A 158 11.13 -11.76 5.27
N PHE A 159 11.44 -10.67 4.57
CA PHE A 159 10.41 -10.00 3.76
C PHE A 159 10.01 -10.93 2.62
N ALA A 160 8.74 -10.88 2.23
CA ALA A 160 8.20 -11.82 1.27
C ALA A 160 7.32 -11.13 0.22
N ASP A 161 7.42 -11.62 -1.02
CA ASP A 161 6.45 -11.39 -2.06
C ASP A 161 5.91 -12.75 -2.54
N ILE A 162 4.59 -12.91 -2.62
CA ILE A 162 3.95 -14.16 -3.04
C ILE A 162 3.58 -14.03 -4.52
N VAL A 163 4.13 -14.90 -5.36
CA VAL A 163 3.86 -14.97 -6.79
C VAL A 163 3.43 -16.39 -7.12
N SER A 164 2.12 -16.60 -7.22
CA SER A 164 1.56 -17.95 -7.41
C SER A 164 1.99 -18.89 -6.27
N GLU A 165 2.59 -20.03 -6.58
CA GLU A 165 3.08 -21.03 -5.61
C GLU A 165 4.55 -20.80 -5.21
N THR A 166 5.10 -19.62 -5.50
CA THR A 166 6.46 -19.23 -5.15
C THR A 166 6.45 -18.01 -4.23
N VAL A 167 7.35 -18.01 -3.26
CA VAL A 167 7.60 -16.89 -2.35
C VAL A 167 9.00 -16.38 -2.62
N HIS A 168 9.11 -15.11 -3.02
CA HIS A 168 10.38 -14.42 -3.11
C HIS A 168 10.73 -13.87 -1.74
N LEU A 169 11.67 -14.53 -1.06
CA LEU A 169 12.22 -14.07 0.20
C LEU A 169 13.26 -12.98 -0.07
N THR A 170 13.30 -11.98 0.81
CA THR A 170 14.32 -10.92 0.80
C THR A 170 14.95 -10.79 2.18
N ALA A 171 16.28 -10.82 2.22
CA ALA A 171 17.07 -10.58 3.42
C ALA A 171 17.91 -9.30 3.25
N ILE A 172 17.96 -8.47 4.30
CA ILE A 172 18.78 -7.25 4.33
C ILE A 172 19.85 -7.42 5.40
N THR A 173 21.06 -7.78 4.98
CA THR A 173 22.17 -8.20 5.84
C THR A 173 23.47 -8.08 5.07
N ALA A 174 24.58 -7.86 5.78
CA ALA A 174 25.91 -7.81 5.20
C ALA A 174 26.26 -9.13 4.48
N ASP A 175 26.08 -10.25 5.18
CA ASP A 175 26.33 -11.59 4.63
C ASP A 175 25.02 -12.27 4.23
N GLY A 176 24.99 -12.81 3.01
CA GLY A 176 23.83 -13.47 2.44
C GLY A 176 23.53 -14.82 3.09
N PRO A 177 22.25 -15.13 3.40
CA PRO A 177 21.86 -16.46 3.85
C PRO A 177 22.17 -17.53 2.79
N THR A 178 22.44 -18.77 3.22
CA THR A 178 22.69 -19.89 2.31
C THR A 178 21.54 -20.07 1.30
N GLY A 179 21.88 -20.14 0.01
CA GLY A 179 20.92 -20.31 -1.08
C GLY A 179 20.31 -19.01 -1.60
N PHE A 180 20.59 -17.87 -0.98
CA PHE A 180 20.18 -16.57 -1.49
C PHE A 180 21.19 -16.04 -2.51
N GLN A 181 20.70 -15.31 -3.50
CA GLN A 181 21.50 -14.61 -4.50
C GLN A 181 21.55 -13.11 -4.20
N PRO A 182 22.68 -12.44 -4.43
CA PRO A 182 22.78 -11.00 -4.24
C PRO A 182 21.92 -10.27 -5.27
N VAL A 183 21.15 -9.28 -4.82
CA VAL A 183 20.35 -8.40 -5.68
C VAL A 183 20.96 -7.01 -5.76
N ARG A 184 21.49 -6.51 -4.63
CA ARG A 184 22.25 -5.26 -4.48
C ARG A 184 23.02 -5.30 -3.16
N ALA A 185 23.78 -4.24 -2.87
CA ALA A 185 24.55 -4.14 -1.63
C ALA A 185 23.67 -4.44 -0.41
N ASN A 186 24.09 -5.42 0.39
CA ASN A 186 23.42 -5.90 1.60
C ASN A 186 21.99 -6.43 1.39
N VAL A 187 21.56 -6.74 0.17
CA VAL A 187 20.22 -7.25 -0.13
C VAL A 187 20.31 -8.52 -0.95
N TRP A 188 19.66 -9.55 -0.45
CA TRP A 188 19.73 -10.91 -0.97
C TRP A 188 18.32 -11.44 -1.19
N SER A 189 18.13 -12.31 -2.18
CA SER A 189 16.84 -12.92 -2.45
C SER A 189 16.93 -14.40 -2.78
N ALA A 190 15.88 -15.15 -2.43
CA ALA A 190 15.69 -16.55 -2.79
C ALA A 190 14.22 -16.77 -3.18
N SER A 191 13.98 -17.72 -4.07
CA SER A 191 12.63 -18.16 -4.44
C SER A 191 12.37 -19.52 -3.81
N ILE A 192 11.37 -19.59 -2.94
CA ILE A 192 11.04 -20.78 -2.15
C ILE A 192 9.60 -21.21 -2.47
N PRO A 193 9.28 -22.51 -2.55
CA PRO A 193 7.90 -22.96 -2.68
C PRO A 193 7.03 -22.44 -1.52
N LEU A 194 5.82 -21.97 -1.83
CA LEU A 194 4.89 -21.45 -0.83
C LEU A 194 4.59 -22.44 0.29
N ALA A 195 4.50 -23.73 -0.04
CA ALA A 195 4.27 -24.83 0.91
C ALA A 195 5.41 -25.03 1.94
N GLU A 196 6.60 -24.46 1.71
CA GLU A 196 7.72 -24.52 2.65
C GLU A 196 7.80 -23.30 3.58
N THR A 197 6.85 -22.36 3.47
CA THR A 197 6.89 -21.08 4.17
C THR A 197 5.65 -20.84 5.01
N GLU A 198 5.83 -20.24 6.18
CA GLU A 198 4.72 -19.67 6.95
C GLU A 198 4.58 -18.20 6.57
N ILE A 199 3.44 -17.81 6.00
CA ILE A 199 3.18 -16.45 5.54
C ILE A 199 2.40 -15.68 6.60
N PHE A 200 2.82 -14.44 6.87
CA PHE A 200 2.13 -13.56 7.81
C PHE A 200 2.40 -12.08 7.51
N GLU A 201 1.62 -11.20 8.13
CA GLU A 201 1.90 -9.76 8.21
C GLU A 201 1.85 -9.35 9.68
N ARG A 202 2.75 -8.46 10.08
CA ARG A 202 2.82 -7.96 11.45
C ARG A 202 2.28 -6.53 11.51
N ILE A 203 1.22 -6.33 12.28
CA ILE A 203 0.59 -5.02 12.48
C ILE A 203 0.96 -4.52 13.87
N TYR A 204 1.62 -3.36 13.92
CA TYR A 204 1.91 -2.66 15.16
C TYR A 204 0.95 -1.50 15.34
N THR A 205 0.22 -1.48 16.45
CA THR A 205 -0.66 -0.39 16.84
C THR A 205 -0.18 0.26 18.12
N ALA A 206 -0.58 1.50 18.33
CA ALA A 206 -0.30 2.29 19.51
C ALA A 206 -1.39 3.34 19.70
N GLU A 207 -1.22 4.16 20.73
CA GLU A 207 -1.97 5.39 20.93
C GLU A 207 -1.02 6.59 20.91
N LEU A 208 -1.46 7.68 20.29
CA LEU A 208 -0.81 8.99 20.36
C LEU A 208 -1.82 9.97 20.95
N ASP A 209 -1.57 10.46 22.16
CA ASP A 209 -2.45 11.39 22.87
C ASP A 209 -3.93 10.93 22.88
N GLY A 210 -4.14 9.61 23.07
CA GLY A 210 -5.45 8.96 23.09
C GLY A 210 -6.05 8.61 21.72
N VAL A 211 -5.38 8.95 20.61
CA VAL A 211 -5.82 8.60 19.25
C VAL A 211 -5.20 7.26 18.83
N PRO A 212 -5.99 6.28 18.38
CA PRO A 212 -5.46 4.99 17.91
C PRO A 212 -4.70 5.16 16.59
N VAL A 213 -3.50 4.60 16.53
CA VAL A 213 -2.59 4.69 15.38
C VAL A 213 -1.96 3.34 15.03
N ARG A 214 -1.58 3.17 13.77
CA ARG A 214 -0.68 2.10 13.29
C ARG A 214 0.71 2.67 13.07
N ILE A 215 1.72 1.94 13.53
CA ILE A 215 3.12 2.28 13.29
C ILE A 215 3.51 1.71 11.92
N LEU A 216 3.97 2.57 11.02
CA LEU A 216 4.39 2.19 9.67
C LEU A 216 5.89 1.95 9.58
N ARG A 217 6.67 2.74 10.32
CA ARG A 217 8.14 2.66 10.36
C ARG A 217 8.66 3.29 11.63
N THR A 218 9.76 2.77 12.14
CA THR A 218 10.57 3.41 13.18
C THR A 218 12.00 3.63 12.69
N SER A 219 12.53 4.83 12.93
CA SER A 219 13.89 5.24 12.56
C SER A 219 14.55 5.92 13.76
N GLY A 220 15.28 5.17 14.56
CA GLY A 220 15.87 5.68 15.80
C GLY A 220 14.80 6.19 16.76
N ARG A 221 14.75 7.52 16.96
CA ARG A 221 13.79 8.17 17.87
C ARG A 221 12.46 8.55 17.23
N THR A 222 12.30 8.38 15.91
CA THR A 222 11.08 8.79 15.21
C THR A 222 10.25 7.60 14.76
N ALA A 223 8.93 7.75 14.73
CA ALA A 223 7.98 6.83 14.14
C ALA A 223 7.14 7.54 13.07
N GLU A 224 7.02 6.92 11.90
CA GLU A 224 5.98 7.24 10.90
C GLU A 224 4.71 6.49 11.32
N ILE A 225 3.61 7.20 11.51
CA ILE A 225 2.35 6.63 11.99
C ILE A 225 1.18 7.00 11.08
N LEU A 226 0.23 6.07 10.98
CA LEU A 226 -1.05 6.18 10.30
C LEU A 226 -2.17 6.23 11.35
N LEU A 227 -3.11 7.15 11.24
CA LEU A 227 -4.30 7.13 12.10
C LEU A 227 -5.20 5.96 11.72
N LEU A 228 -5.76 5.27 12.71
CA LEU A 228 -6.76 4.20 12.52
C LEU A 228 -8.19 4.75 12.47
N THR A 229 -8.32 6.05 12.22
CA THR A 229 -9.57 6.80 12.13
C THR A 229 -9.42 7.84 11.03
N ASP A 230 -10.50 8.11 10.33
CA ASP A 230 -10.58 9.15 9.30
C ASP A 230 -11.25 10.44 9.85
N ASP A 231 -11.40 10.56 11.17
CA ASP A 231 -11.98 11.75 11.82
C ASP A 231 -11.01 12.96 11.75
N PRO A 232 -11.37 14.07 11.10
CA PRO A 232 -10.54 15.28 11.04
C PRO A 232 -10.22 15.89 12.41
N ASP A 233 -11.11 15.78 13.39
CA ASP A 233 -10.91 16.36 14.72
C ASP A 233 -9.79 15.61 15.47
N HIS A 234 -9.71 14.29 15.25
CA HIS A 234 -8.62 13.46 15.77
C HIS A 234 -7.29 13.83 15.10
N ALA A 235 -7.27 13.98 13.78
CA ALA A 235 -6.08 14.41 13.05
C ALA A 235 -5.60 15.79 13.50
N GLN A 236 -6.50 16.77 13.63
CA GLN A 236 -6.16 18.12 14.07
C GLN A 236 -5.57 18.13 15.48
N ARG A 237 -6.11 17.34 16.42
CA ARG A 237 -5.64 17.27 17.80
C ARG A 237 -4.18 16.87 17.92
N ILE A 238 -3.73 15.91 17.10
CA ILE A 238 -2.36 15.39 17.15
C ILE A 238 -1.46 15.98 16.06
N GLY A 239 -1.99 16.89 15.24
CA GLY A 239 -1.27 17.58 14.16
C GLY A 239 -0.98 16.69 12.94
N ALA A 240 -1.80 15.67 12.68
CA ALA A 240 -1.60 14.78 11.55
C ALA A 240 -2.03 15.41 10.22
N GLY A 241 -1.26 15.16 9.17
CA GLY A 241 -1.51 15.68 7.83
C GLY A 241 -2.40 14.74 7.02
N LEU A 242 -3.35 15.30 6.26
CA LEU A 242 -4.14 14.56 5.29
C LEU A 242 -3.25 14.19 4.09
N ILE A 243 -2.97 12.91 3.90
CA ILE A 243 -2.15 12.41 2.79
C ILE A 243 -3.02 12.15 1.56
N GLU A 244 -4.21 11.61 1.77
CA GLU A 244 -5.25 11.40 0.77
C GLU A 244 -6.63 11.34 1.47
N PRO A 245 -7.77 11.38 0.75
CA PRO A 245 -9.10 11.33 1.39
C PRO A 245 -9.23 10.20 2.41
N GLY A 246 -9.45 10.56 3.68
CA GLY A 246 -9.60 9.63 4.80
C GLY A 246 -8.32 9.02 5.37
N VAL A 247 -7.14 9.43 4.90
CA VAL A 247 -5.85 8.90 5.36
C VAL A 247 -5.00 10.02 5.94
N TYR A 248 -4.67 9.87 7.22
CA TYR A 248 -3.84 10.80 7.95
C TYR A 248 -2.55 10.16 8.44
N GLU A 249 -1.44 10.85 8.25
CA GLU A 249 -0.13 10.40 8.70
C GLU A 249 0.63 11.52 9.41
N ILE A 250 1.54 11.14 10.30
CA ILE A 250 2.44 12.06 11.00
C ILE A 250 3.73 11.34 11.39
N VAL A 251 4.80 12.11 11.55
CA VAL A 251 6.06 11.64 12.15
C VAL A 251 6.17 12.19 13.58
N VAL A 252 6.39 11.31 14.55
CA VAL A 252 6.48 11.66 15.98
C VAL A 252 7.69 11.03 16.66
N ASP A 253 8.08 11.53 17.84
CA ASP A 253 9.04 10.83 18.70
C ASP A 253 8.41 9.55 19.26
N THR A 254 9.14 8.43 19.23
CA THR A 254 8.66 7.12 19.67
C THR A 254 8.26 7.10 21.15
N GLY A 255 8.85 7.95 21.99
CA GLY A 255 8.53 8.09 23.41
C GLY A 255 7.15 8.71 23.67
N ARG A 256 6.48 9.27 22.65
CA ARG A 256 5.09 9.75 22.75
C ARG A 256 4.06 8.64 22.54
N LEU A 257 4.48 7.46 22.06
CA LEU A 257 3.57 6.36 21.78
C LEU A 257 3.31 5.56 23.06
N SER A 258 2.03 5.41 23.41
CA SER A 258 1.58 4.54 24.50
C SER A 258 0.88 3.29 23.96
N ASN A 259 0.68 2.29 24.82
CA ASN A 259 -0.11 1.10 24.50
C ASN A 259 0.32 0.38 23.21
N VAL A 260 1.64 0.34 22.96
CA VAL A 260 2.21 -0.32 21.79
C VAL A 260 1.91 -1.82 21.82
N ARG A 261 1.28 -2.33 20.76
CA ARG A 261 0.92 -3.74 20.60
C ARG A 261 1.31 -4.22 19.22
N GLY A 262 1.71 -5.49 19.12
CA GLY A 262 1.98 -6.17 17.85
C GLY A 262 1.08 -7.38 17.71
N ILE A 263 0.45 -7.53 16.54
CA ILE A 263 -0.35 -8.71 16.19
C ILE A 263 0.21 -9.29 14.90
N GLU A 264 0.32 -10.62 14.86
CA GLU A 264 0.64 -11.36 13.64
C GLU A 264 -0.63 -11.93 13.03
N ASN A 265 -0.92 -11.52 11.80
CA ASN A 265 -2.01 -12.07 11.01
C ASN A 265 -1.40 -13.12 10.08
N GLN A 266 -1.65 -14.39 10.38
CA GLN A 266 -1.20 -15.49 9.55
C GLN A 266 -2.10 -15.65 8.32
N TRP A 267 -1.50 -15.95 7.17
CA TRP A 267 -2.24 -16.35 6.00
C TRP A 267 -2.60 -17.84 6.15
N ALA A 268 -3.88 -18.13 6.34
CA ALA A 268 -4.42 -19.48 6.26
C ALA A 268 -4.81 -19.76 4.79
N PRO A 269 -4.25 -20.80 4.13
CA PRO A 269 -4.61 -21.17 2.77
C PRO A 269 -6.07 -21.61 2.62
#